data_AF-A0AAN7EH10-F1
#
_entry.id   AF-A0AAN7EH10-F1
#
_cell.length_a   1.000
_cell.length_b   1.000
_cell.length_c   1.000
_cell.angle_alpha   90.00
_cell.angle_beta   90.00
_cell.angle_gamma   90.00
#
_symmetry.space_group_name_H-M   'P 1'
#
loop_
_entity.id
_entity.type
_entity.pdbx_description
1 polymer ?
#
loop_
_entity_poly.entity_id
_entity_poly.type
_entity_poly.pdbx_seq_one_letter_code
_entity_poly.pdbx_strand_id
1 'polypeptide(L)'
;MENLKSTFPIFTTNPFFFKTKAIKPSKFSIKPPPPDFDFRTEIMDDSRAKIAQTHPQLLDLANNGSLVLIEKSQYGPVPAWRTEFVEPEAIWLVGTTHISEESAVEVERVVQTVKPDNVVVELCRSRAGIMYTSNDGEVGQQLRSNMFSLSGTGFFGAVGRSINLGGQAALALRLLLAIFSSKLSSDINRPFGDEFRAARKISEEIGAQIVLGDRPIEITLERAWNSLTWTEKLSLVTSVIRGITSSSDMSRNRLKEPSSDDGTFQLYEQLSFSFPSLLQPLIHERDTYLAWSLKRSKAVNNSKRVVGVVGKGHMNGVIYALVSDQGDLRFRDLAGKRPNGDGSNRWVDGLLKSLVRDTVIGILLWALYEEIRGGL
;
A
#
# COMPACT_ATOMS: atom_id res chain seq x y z
N MET A 1 -11.99 -37.13 -3.03
CA MET A 1 -11.30 -36.71 -1.79
C MET A 1 -9.84 -37.11 -1.93
N GLU A 2 -9.01 -36.24 -2.49
CA GLU A 2 -7.56 -36.40 -2.53
C GLU A 2 -6.92 -35.17 -1.90
N ASN A 3 -6.06 -35.42 -0.90
CA ASN A 3 -5.36 -34.41 -0.11
C ASN A 3 -4.36 -33.64 -0.99
N LEU A 4 -4.64 -32.37 -1.24
CA LEU A 4 -3.66 -31.39 -1.74
C LEU A 4 -2.61 -31.14 -0.65
N LYS A 5 -1.47 -31.84 -0.74
CA LYS A 5 -0.30 -31.58 0.09
C LYS A 5 0.41 -30.30 -0.39
N SER A 6 0.29 -29.24 0.40
CA SER A 6 1.11 -28.02 0.31
C SER A 6 2.60 -28.39 0.25
N THR A 7 3.31 -27.81 -0.71
CA THR A 7 4.71 -28.18 -1.00
C THR A 7 5.73 -27.08 -0.64
N PHE A 8 5.41 -26.23 0.33
CA PHE A 8 6.36 -25.35 1.01
C PHE A 8 6.79 -25.95 2.36
N PRO A 9 8.08 -26.17 2.64
CA PRO A 9 8.53 -26.76 3.92
C PRO A 9 8.62 -25.72 5.06
N ILE A 10 7.83 -24.64 5.01
CA ILE A 10 7.93 -23.53 5.98
C ILE A 10 6.80 -23.55 7.02
N PHE A 11 5.68 -24.22 6.75
CA PHE A 11 4.55 -24.29 7.66
C PHE A 11 4.16 -25.74 7.94
N THR A 12 4.77 -26.34 8.96
CA THR A 12 4.17 -27.48 9.63
C THR A 12 3.07 -26.97 10.54
N THR A 13 1.85 -27.39 10.25
CA THR A 13 0.63 -27.08 11.01
C THR A 13 0.77 -27.59 12.43
N ASN A 14 0.85 -26.68 13.40
CA ASN A 14 0.63 -27.02 14.80
C ASN A 14 -0.71 -26.41 15.22
N PRO A 15 -1.78 -27.21 15.41
CA PRO A 15 -3.11 -26.71 15.74
C PRO A 15 -3.20 -26.51 17.25
N PHE A 16 -2.58 -25.45 17.76
CA PHE A 16 -2.80 -25.05 19.15
C PHE A 16 -3.53 -23.70 19.21
N PHE A 17 -4.82 -23.81 19.55
CA PHE A 17 -5.74 -22.79 20.05
C PHE A 17 -5.13 -21.39 20.29
N PHE A 18 -5.27 -20.50 19.31
CA PHE A 18 -5.26 -19.07 19.59
C PHE A 18 -6.67 -18.66 20.00
N LYS A 19 -6.88 -18.48 21.32
CA LYS A 19 -8.05 -17.74 21.82
C LYS A 19 -8.00 -16.34 21.21
N THR A 20 -9.00 -15.99 20.43
CA THR A 20 -9.27 -14.65 19.92
C THR A 20 -9.52 -13.71 21.09
N LYS A 21 -8.46 -13.08 21.60
CA LYS A 21 -8.60 -12.01 22.59
C LYS A 21 -8.92 -10.73 21.84
N ALA A 22 -10.03 -10.09 22.20
CA ALA A 22 -10.50 -8.86 21.60
C ALA A 22 -9.38 -7.81 21.53
N ILE A 23 -9.10 -7.36 20.31
CA ILE A 23 -8.14 -6.31 19.97
C ILE A 23 -8.55 -5.05 20.74
N LYS A 24 -7.62 -4.42 21.46
CA LYS A 24 -7.88 -3.12 22.10
C LYS A 24 -8.29 -2.13 21.00
N PRO A 25 -9.48 -1.50 21.09
CA PRO A 25 -9.94 -0.63 20.03
C PRO A 25 -9.02 0.58 19.93
N SER A 26 -8.44 0.77 18.74
CA SER A 26 -8.07 2.10 18.26
C SER A 26 -9.24 3.04 18.57
N LYS A 27 -8.98 4.20 19.20
CA LYS A 27 -10.02 5.19 19.54
C LYS A 27 -10.88 5.64 18.34
N PHE A 28 -10.45 5.33 17.12
CA PHE A 28 -11.22 5.51 15.89
C PHE A 28 -11.08 4.24 15.04
N SER A 29 -12.09 3.39 15.05
CA SER A 29 -12.12 2.18 14.21
C SER A 29 -12.72 2.55 12.87
N ILE A 30 -11.89 2.65 11.84
CA ILE A 30 -12.39 2.74 10.46
C ILE A 30 -13.10 1.43 10.16
N LYS A 31 -14.33 1.52 9.66
CA LYS A 31 -15.10 0.31 9.34
C LYS A 31 -14.60 -0.21 7.99
N PRO A 32 -14.12 -1.46 7.90
CA PRO A 32 -13.86 -2.06 6.61
C PRO A 32 -15.15 -2.13 5.78
N PRO A 33 -15.06 -2.30 4.46
CA PRO A 33 -16.20 -2.67 3.65
C PRO A 33 -16.90 -3.91 4.22
N PRO A 34 -18.24 -4.00 4.14
CA PRO A 34 -18.96 -5.22 4.42
C PRO A 34 -18.38 -6.41 3.63
N PRO A 35 -18.32 -7.62 4.18
CA PRO A 35 -17.75 -8.78 3.48
C PRO A 35 -18.45 -9.13 2.16
N ASP A 36 -19.71 -8.71 2.01
CA ASP A 36 -20.57 -8.89 0.84
C ASP A 36 -20.51 -7.74 -0.17
N PHE A 37 -19.83 -6.63 0.18
CA PHE A 37 -19.70 -5.50 -0.73
C PHE A 37 -18.76 -5.82 -1.90
N ASP A 38 -19.28 -5.72 -3.12
CA ASP A 38 -18.49 -5.76 -4.35
C ASP A 38 -18.95 -4.66 -5.31
N PHE A 39 -18.06 -3.69 -5.53
CA PHE A 39 -18.31 -2.58 -6.45
C PHE A 39 -18.70 -3.05 -7.86
N ARG A 40 -18.27 -4.24 -8.29
CA ARG A 40 -18.62 -4.82 -9.59
C ARG A 40 -20.10 -5.12 -9.74
N THR A 41 -20.77 -5.39 -8.62
CA THR A 41 -22.20 -5.69 -8.60
C THR A 41 -23.02 -4.47 -8.23
N GLU A 42 -22.49 -3.60 -7.36
CA GLU A 42 -23.26 -2.49 -6.79
C GLU A 42 -23.13 -1.16 -7.56
N ILE A 43 -22.00 -0.91 -8.23
CA ILE A 43 -21.69 0.41 -8.83
C ILE A 43 -21.45 0.34 -10.33
N MET A 44 -20.96 -0.81 -10.83
CA MET A 44 -20.48 -0.89 -12.22
C MET A 44 -21.56 -0.71 -13.28
N ASP A 45 -22.80 -1.11 -13.04
CA ASP A 45 -23.85 -1.01 -14.06
C ASP A 45 -24.18 0.44 -14.39
N ASP A 46 -24.36 1.28 -13.37
CA ASP A 46 -24.57 2.73 -13.54
C ASP A 46 -23.35 3.40 -14.18
N SER A 47 -22.16 3.06 -13.70
CA SER A 47 -20.89 3.54 -14.26
C SER A 47 -20.77 3.19 -15.75
N ARG A 48 -21.02 1.94 -16.13
CA ARG A 48 -20.94 1.45 -17.52
C ARG A 48 -21.95 2.14 -18.42
N ALA A 49 -23.19 2.29 -17.96
CA ALA A 49 -24.23 2.99 -18.73
C ALA A 49 -23.82 4.44 -19.01
N LYS A 50 -23.27 5.12 -18.00
CA LYS A 50 -22.82 6.52 -18.15
C LYS A 50 -21.58 6.65 -19.04
N ILE A 51 -20.62 5.73 -18.92
CA ILE A 51 -19.43 5.69 -19.77
C ILE A 51 -19.82 5.41 -21.23
N ALA A 52 -20.72 4.46 -21.48
CA ALA A 52 -21.22 4.17 -22.83
C ALA A 52 -21.86 5.41 -23.48
N GLN A 53 -22.56 6.23 -22.70
CA GLN A 53 -23.19 7.46 -23.20
C GLN A 53 -22.19 8.60 -23.45
N THR A 54 -21.22 8.78 -22.55
CA THR A 54 -20.35 9.98 -22.55
C THR A 54 -18.99 9.77 -23.20
N HIS A 55 -18.43 8.56 -23.05
CA HIS A 55 -17.09 8.17 -23.50
C HIS A 55 -17.09 6.72 -24.00
N PRO A 56 -17.83 6.41 -25.10
CA PRO A 56 -17.95 5.03 -25.61
C PRO A 56 -16.60 4.37 -25.93
N GLN A 57 -15.58 5.17 -26.24
CA GLN A 57 -14.21 4.73 -26.44
C GLN A 57 -13.49 4.27 -25.17
N LEU A 58 -14.11 4.30 -23.99
CA LEU A 58 -13.57 3.72 -22.75
C LEU A 58 -14.43 2.57 -22.22
N LEU A 59 -15.47 2.16 -22.97
CA LEU A 59 -16.45 1.17 -22.53
C LEU A 59 -15.82 -0.22 -22.33
N ASP A 60 -14.79 -0.57 -23.10
CA ASP A 60 -14.04 -1.80 -22.92
C ASP A 60 -13.39 -1.89 -21.53
N LEU A 61 -12.85 -0.78 -21.02
CA LEU A 61 -12.26 -0.70 -19.68
C LEU A 61 -13.32 -0.74 -18.57
N ALA A 62 -14.52 -0.22 -18.84
CA ALA A 62 -15.63 -0.37 -17.92
C ALA A 62 -16.15 -1.83 -17.92
N ASN A 63 -16.16 -2.50 -19.07
CA ASN A 63 -16.62 -3.89 -19.18
C ASN A 63 -15.69 -4.89 -18.49
N ASN A 64 -14.37 -4.65 -18.52
CA ASN A 64 -13.39 -5.51 -17.85
C ASN A 64 -13.19 -5.16 -16.35
N GLY A 65 -13.84 -4.10 -15.86
CA GLY A 65 -13.77 -3.66 -14.47
C GLY A 65 -12.49 -2.88 -14.10
N SER A 66 -11.67 -2.49 -15.09
CA SER A 66 -10.50 -1.63 -14.88
C SER A 66 -10.87 -0.15 -14.77
N LEU A 67 -12.05 0.28 -15.21
CA LEU A 67 -12.50 1.67 -15.14
C LEU A 67 -13.86 1.82 -14.44
N VAL A 68 -13.92 2.71 -13.46
CA VAL A 68 -15.15 3.03 -12.71
C VAL A 68 -15.37 4.55 -12.68
N LEU A 69 -16.58 4.99 -12.98
CA LEU A 69 -17.02 6.37 -12.84
C LEU A 69 -17.95 6.50 -11.64
N ILE A 70 -17.61 7.41 -10.72
CA ILE A 70 -18.45 7.77 -9.57
C ILE A 70 -18.83 9.25 -9.69
N GLU A 71 -20.11 9.50 -9.90
CA GLU A 71 -20.68 10.84 -9.98
C GLU A 71 -20.94 11.41 -8.58
N LYS A 72 -20.95 12.75 -8.45
CA LYS A 72 -21.19 13.46 -7.20
C LYS A 72 -22.48 13.06 -6.47
N SER A 73 -23.52 12.68 -7.21
CA SER A 73 -24.79 12.19 -6.65
C SER A 73 -24.65 10.90 -5.85
N GLN A 74 -23.60 10.11 -6.11
CA GLN A 74 -23.30 8.85 -5.45
C GLN A 74 -22.35 9.02 -4.26
N TYR A 75 -21.86 10.24 -4.00
CA TYR A 75 -20.98 10.47 -2.87
C TYR A 75 -21.75 10.40 -1.56
N GLY A 76 -21.13 9.80 -0.54
CA GLY A 76 -21.66 9.85 0.82
C GLY A 76 -21.81 11.29 1.31
N PRO A 77 -22.72 11.56 2.26
CA PRO A 77 -23.03 12.90 2.75
C PRO A 77 -21.78 13.63 3.22
N VAL A 78 -21.68 14.94 2.92
CA VAL A 78 -20.64 15.80 3.47
C VAL A 78 -21.02 16.17 4.90
N PRO A 79 -20.18 15.86 5.92
CA PRO A 79 -20.48 16.26 7.29
C PRO A 79 -20.72 17.77 7.43
N ALA A 80 -21.73 18.16 8.21
CA ALA A 80 -22.17 19.57 8.29
C ALA A 80 -21.10 20.57 8.76
N TRP A 81 -20.12 20.12 9.53
CA TRP A 81 -18.99 20.94 10.00
C TRP A 81 -17.94 21.24 8.94
N ARG A 82 -18.09 20.70 7.73
CA ARG A 82 -17.11 20.69 6.66
C ARG A 82 -17.63 21.48 5.46
N THR A 83 -17.73 22.80 5.65
CA THR A 83 -18.19 23.75 4.63
C THR A 83 -17.05 24.33 3.79
N GLU A 84 -15.80 23.95 4.10
CA GLU A 84 -14.57 24.56 3.60
C GLU A 84 -14.06 24.00 2.27
N PHE A 85 -14.71 22.98 1.71
CA PHE A 85 -14.36 22.44 0.39
C PHE A 85 -15.60 21.96 -0.37
N VAL A 86 -15.47 21.91 -1.70
CA VAL A 86 -16.47 21.41 -2.63
C VAL A 86 -15.96 20.11 -3.23
N GLU A 87 -16.73 19.03 -3.05
CA GLU A 87 -16.46 17.73 -3.67
C GLU A 87 -16.55 17.81 -5.20
N PRO A 88 -15.73 17.00 -5.91
CA PRO A 88 -15.68 17.04 -7.37
C PRO A 88 -17.01 16.64 -8.02
N GLU A 89 -17.23 16.99 -9.29
CA GLU A 89 -18.44 16.57 -10.01
C GLU A 89 -18.40 15.08 -10.40
N ALA A 90 -17.21 14.57 -10.73
CA ALA A 90 -16.98 13.18 -11.08
C ALA A 90 -15.57 12.70 -10.71
N ILE A 91 -15.48 11.46 -10.22
CA ILE A 91 -14.22 10.74 -9.98
C ILE A 91 -14.18 9.51 -10.88
N TRP A 92 -13.12 9.40 -11.68
CA TRP A 92 -12.83 8.27 -12.56
C TRP A 92 -11.70 7.45 -11.94
N LEU A 93 -11.94 6.19 -11.61
CA LEU A 93 -10.93 5.30 -11.03
C LEU A 93 -10.43 4.31 -12.07
N VAL A 94 -9.12 4.32 -12.31
CA VAL A 94 -8.41 3.39 -13.17
C VAL A 94 -7.69 2.37 -12.28
N GLY A 95 -8.16 1.12 -12.33
CA GLY A 95 -7.62 -0.02 -11.62
C GLY A 95 -6.40 -0.61 -12.35
N THR A 96 -5.21 -0.40 -11.82
CA THR A 96 -3.94 -0.84 -12.43
C THR A 96 -3.35 -2.07 -11.75
N THR A 97 -2.60 -2.87 -12.50
CA THR A 97 -1.65 -3.85 -11.95
C THR A 97 -0.26 -3.25 -12.11
N HIS A 98 0.47 -2.97 -11.02
CA HIS A 98 1.73 -2.18 -10.98
C HIS A 98 2.95 -2.76 -11.75
N ILE A 99 2.73 -3.83 -12.51
CA ILE A 99 3.71 -4.57 -13.31
C ILE A 99 3.22 -4.80 -14.76
N SER A 100 2.08 -4.22 -15.15
CA SER A 100 1.49 -4.42 -16.49
C SER A 100 1.73 -3.21 -17.41
N GLU A 101 2.17 -3.48 -18.64
CA GLU A 101 2.22 -2.46 -19.70
C GLU A 101 0.85 -1.91 -20.02
N GLU A 102 -0.12 -2.81 -20.04
CA GLU A 102 -1.49 -2.52 -20.43
C GLU A 102 -2.06 -1.49 -19.47
N SER A 103 -1.74 -1.58 -18.17
CA SER A 103 -2.13 -0.56 -17.20
C SER A 103 -1.58 0.83 -17.50
N ALA A 104 -0.37 0.95 -18.04
CA ALA A 104 0.18 2.25 -18.43
C ALA A 104 -0.54 2.84 -19.65
N VAL A 105 -0.83 2.00 -20.65
CA VAL A 105 -1.59 2.39 -21.85
C VAL A 105 -3.03 2.76 -21.50
N GLU A 106 -3.68 1.98 -20.61
CA GLU A 106 -5.03 2.26 -20.11
C GLU A 106 -5.09 3.61 -19.38
N VAL A 107 -4.12 3.89 -18.50
CA VAL A 107 -4.02 5.18 -17.81
C VAL A 107 -3.86 6.33 -18.78
N GLU A 108 -2.96 6.22 -19.75
CA GLU A 108 -2.75 7.25 -20.78
C GLU A 108 -4.05 7.52 -21.56
N ARG A 109 -4.69 6.44 -22.05
CA ARG A 109 -5.95 6.51 -22.79
C ARG A 109 -7.07 7.17 -21.99
N VAL A 110 -7.24 6.81 -20.72
CA VAL A 110 -8.27 7.38 -19.85
C VAL A 110 -8.00 8.87 -19.61
N VAL A 111 -6.78 9.24 -19.20
CA VAL A 111 -6.46 10.63 -18.87
C VAL A 111 -6.56 11.53 -20.10
N GLN A 112 -6.06 11.07 -21.25
CA GLN A 112 -6.15 11.81 -22.52
C GLN A 112 -7.60 12.02 -22.98
N THR A 113 -8.46 11.03 -22.75
CA THR A 113 -9.87 11.06 -23.13
C THR A 113 -10.70 11.93 -22.18
N VAL A 114 -10.57 11.70 -20.87
CA VAL A 114 -11.35 12.39 -19.83
C VAL A 114 -10.94 13.84 -19.67
N LYS A 115 -9.67 14.17 -19.93
CA LYS A 115 -9.07 15.50 -19.70
C LYS A 115 -9.41 16.07 -18.32
N PRO A 116 -9.00 15.39 -17.23
CA PRO A 116 -9.32 15.79 -15.87
C PRO A 116 -8.60 17.07 -15.44
N ASP A 117 -9.11 17.70 -14.38
CA ASP A 117 -8.41 18.82 -13.71
C ASP A 117 -7.26 18.29 -12.85
N ASN A 118 -7.45 17.09 -12.27
CA ASN A 118 -6.47 16.45 -11.40
C ASN A 118 -6.33 14.95 -11.72
N VAL A 119 -5.08 14.48 -11.65
CA VAL A 119 -4.75 13.06 -11.65
C VAL A 119 -4.16 12.70 -10.29
N VAL A 120 -4.87 11.88 -9.52
CA VAL A 120 -4.47 11.42 -8.19
C VAL A 120 -3.89 10.02 -8.32
N VAL A 121 -2.64 9.82 -7.91
CA VAL A 121 -1.97 8.53 -8.00
C VAL A 121 -1.85 7.86 -6.64
N GLU A 122 -1.89 6.53 -6.57
CA GLU A 122 -1.57 5.71 -5.39
C GLU A 122 -0.06 5.72 -5.05
N LEU A 123 0.51 6.92 -4.98
CA LEU A 123 1.88 7.17 -4.53
C LEU A 123 1.87 8.22 -3.43
N CYS A 124 2.79 8.05 -2.48
CA CYS A 124 3.02 9.00 -1.41
C CYS A 124 4.34 9.75 -1.67
N ARG A 125 4.57 10.86 -0.95
CA ARG A 125 5.71 11.75 -1.18
C ARG A 125 7.06 11.06 -1.20
N SER A 126 7.29 10.10 -0.30
CA SER A 126 8.58 9.39 -0.25
C SER A 126 8.78 8.42 -1.41
N ARG A 127 7.71 8.01 -2.11
CA ARG A 127 7.75 7.12 -3.28
C ARG A 127 7.61 7.86 -4.61
N ALA A 128 7.53 9.19 -4.60
CA ALA A 128 7.34 10.00 -5.81
C ALA A 128 8.42 9.77 -6.88
N GLY A 129 9.64 9.40 -6.46
CA GLY A 129 10.76 9.10 -7.36
C GLY A 129 10.47 8.00 -8.39
N ILE A 130 9.51 7.10 -8.12
CA ILE A 130 9.09 6.04 -9.06
C ILE A 130 8.63 6.63 -10.40
N MET A 131 8.02 7.82 -10.39
CA MET A 131 7.52 8.49 -11.61
C MET A 131 8.62 9.12 -12.48
N TYR A 132 9.86 9.15 -12.00
CA TYR A 132 10.98 9.86 -12.64
C TYR A 132 12.12 8.94 -13.07
N THR A 133 12.08 7.64 -12.75
CA THR A 133 13.11 6.69 -13.19
C THR A 133 12.92 6.36 -14.68
N SER A 134 13.91 6.65 -15.51
CA SER A 134 13.93 6.32 -16.94
C SER A 134 14.42 4.88 -17.18
N ASN A 135 13.91 4.24 -18.24
CA ASN A 135 14.43 2.95 -18.74
C ASN A 135 15.63 3.11 -19.70
N ASP A 136 16.01 4.34 -20.01
CA ASP A 136 17.10 4.63 -20.95
C ASP A 136 18.46 4.49 -20.25
N GLY A 137 19.14 3.39 -20.58
CA GLY A 137 20.59 3.26 -20.75
C GLY A 137 21.53 3.90 -19.73
N GLU A 138 22.27 3.04 -19.02
CA GLU A 138 23.55 3.33 -18.36
C GLU A 138 23.54 4.30 -17.16
N VAL A 139 23.36 3.73 -15.96
CA VAL A 139 24.30 3.77 -14.82
C VAL A 139 23.61 3.12 -13.61
N GLY A 140 24.16 1.99 -13.16
CA GLY A 140 23.97 1.49 -11.81
C GLY A 140 22.83 0.48 -11.61
N GLN A 141 23.22 -0.79 -11.53
CA GLN A 141 22.45 -1.95 -11.11
C GLN A 141 22.00 -1.91 -9.63
N GLN A 142 21.57 -0.75 -9.11
CA GLN A 142 21.25 -0.56 -7.69
C GLN A 142 19.93 0.17 -7.39
N LEU A 143 19.18 0.64 -8.38
CA LEU A 143 17.87 1.26 -8.14
C LEU A 143 16.82 0.80 -9.15
N ARG A 144 16.60 -0.51 -9.25
CA ARG A 144 15.30 -1.00 -9.73
C ARG A 144 14.21 -0.37 -8.85
N SER A 145 13.16 0.17 -9.47
CA SER A 145 12.06 0.84 -8.77
C SER A 145 11.34 -0.16 -7.88
N ASN A 146 11.79 -0.30 -6.64
CA ASN A 146 11.10 -1.11 -5.65
C ASN A 146 9.78 -0.42 -5.24
N MET A 147 8.71 -1.19 -5.03
CA MET A 147 7.39 -0.70 -4.58
C MET A 147 7.46 0.14 -3.29
N PHE A 148 8.53 -0.04 -2.51
CA PHE A 148 8.83 0.68 -1.27
C PHE A 148 10.10 1.55 -1.36
N SER A 149 10.64 1.79 -2.55
CA SER A 149 11.84 2.60 -2.73
C SER A 149 11.56 4.05 -2.31
N LEU A 150 12.26 4.50 -1.28
CA LEU A 150 12.21 5.89 -0.84
C LEU A 150 13.13 6.70 -1.75
N SER A 151 12.62 7.73 -2.40
CA SER A 151 13.41 8.51 -3.35
C SER A 151 14.52 9.28 -2.63
N GLY A 152 15.73 9.17 -3.18
CA GLY A 152 16.85 10.06 -2.88
C GLY A 152 17.83 9.49 -1.87
N THR A 153 19.05 9.27 -2.37
CA THR A 153 20.29 8.87 -1.70
C THR A 153 20.35 7.42 -1.22
N GLY A 154 21.49 6.76 -1.52
CA GLY A 154 21.69 5.33 -1.29
C GLY A 154 21.40 4.87 0.14
N PHE A 155 21.28 3.55 0.32
CA PHE A 155 20.93 2.83 1.54
C PHE A 155 21.28 3.55 2.86
N PHE A 156 22.50 4.05 3.02
CA PHE A 156 22.97 4.73 4.22
C PHE A 156 22.33 6.13 4.50
N GLY A 157 22.02 6.91 3.47
CA GLY A 157 21.38 8.22 3.61
C GLY A 157 19.88 8.14 3.94
N ALA A 158 19.21 7.09 3.44
CA ALA A 158 17.85 6.74 3.81
C ALA A 158 17.77 6.18 5.24
N VAL A 159 18.78 5.39 5.66
CA VAL A 159 18.92 4.90 7.05
C VAL A 159 19.09 6.06 8.03
N GLY A 160 19.93 7.06 7.75
CA GLY A 160 20.14 8.22 8.63
C GLY A 160 18.90 9.09 8.87
N ARG A 161 18.04 9.26 7.85
CA ARG A 161 16.73 9.93 8.00
C ARG A 161 15.70 9.03 8.68
N SER A 162 15.79 7.72 8.47
CA SER A 162 14.93 6.72 9.11
C SER A 162 15.06 6.74 10.64
N ILE A 163 16.26 6.94 11.19
CA ILE A 163 16.50 6.99 12.65
C ILE A 163 15.75 8.17 13.31
N ASN A 164 15.55 9.26 12.57
CA ASN A 164 14.90 10.48 13.08
C ASN A 164 13.37 10.52 12.86
N LEU A 165 12.83 9.76 11.90
CA LEU A 165 11.40 9.80 11.55
C LEU A 165 10.56 8.64 12.12
N GLY A 166 11.19 7.59 12.64
CA GLY A 166 10.52 6.50 13.34
C GLY A 166 11.57 5.52 13.84
N GLY A 167 11.55 5.21 15.14
CA GLY A 167 12.59 4.39 15.78
C GLY A 167 12.85 3.04 15.11
N GLN A 168 13.82 2.27 15.62
CA GLN A 168 14.34 1.02 15.03
C GLN A 168 13.29 0.03 14.45
N ALA A 169 12.07 -0.01 14.97
CA ALA A 169 10.96 -0.79 14.42
C ALA A 169 10.52 -0.36 13.00
N ALA A 170 10.47 0.95 12.73
CA ALA A 170 10.17 1.46 11.39
C ALA A 170 11.31 1.17 10.41
N LEU A 171 12.56 1.16 10.88
CA LEU A 171 13.72 0.74 10.10
C LEU A 171 13.65 -0.77 9.78
N ALA A 172 13.36 -1.61 10.77
CA ALA A 172 13.22 -3.05 10.58
C ALA A 172 12.11 -3.39 9.57
N LEU A 173 10.95 -2.72 9.66
CA LEU A 173 9.86 -2.92 8.71
C LEU A 173 10.16 -2.36 7.32
N ARG A 174 10.88 -1.23 7.22
CA ARG A 174 11.38 -0.71 5.93
C ARG A 174 12.37 -1.68 5.28
N LEU A 175 13.27 -2.26 6.06
CA LEU A 175 14.24 -3.25 5.58
C LEU A 175 13.53 -4.54 5.13
N LEU A 176 12.57 -5.01 5.94
CA LEU A 176 11.71 -6.15 5.62
C LEU A 176 10.99 -5.94 4.29
N LEU A 177 10.39 -4.77 4.06
CA LEU A 177 9.68 -4.46 2.82
C LEU A 177 10.60 -4.21 1.63
N ALA A 178 11.79 -3.66 1.85
CA ALA A 178 12.81 -3.56 0.82
C ALA A 178 13.26 -4.95 0.36
N ILE A 179 13.48 -5.87 1.30
CA ILE A 179 13.83 -7.27 1.02
C ILE A 179 12.67 -8.00 0.34
N PHE A 180 11.43 -7.81 0.81
CA PHE A 180 10.24 -8.37 0.19
C PHE A 180 10.03 -7.85 -1.25
N SER A 181 10.19 -6.54 -1.46
CA SER A 181 10.14 -5.94 -2.79
C SER A 181 11.24 -6.45 -3.70
N SER A 182 12.44 -6.72 -3.18
CA SER A 182 13.56 -7.24 -3.97
C SER A 182 13.31 -8.66 -4.47
N LYS A 183 12.61 -9.50 -3.68
CA LYS A 183 12.19 -10.85 -4.10
C LYS A 183 11.05 -10.79 -5.13
N LEU A 184 10.06 -9.91 -4.93
CA LEU A 184 9.00 -9.73 -5.93
C LEU A 184 9.54 -9.16 -7.26
N SER A 185 10.53 -8.27 -7.18
CA SER A 185 11.19 -7.66 -8.35
C SER A 185 12.22 -8.56 -9.03
N SER A 186 12.75 -9.61 -8.38
CA SER A 186 13.70 -10.53 -9.02
C SER A 186 13.01 -11.52 -9.94
N ASP A 187 11.77 -11.89 -9.62
CA ASP A 187 10.98 -12.86 -10.39
C ASP A 187 10.26 -12.18 -11.58
N ILE A 188 10.17 -10.85 -11.57
CA ILE A 188 9.48 -10.04 -12.58
C ILE A 188 10.51 -9.15 -13.27
N ASN A 189 10.83 -9.43 -14.54
CA ASN A 189 11.82 -8.68 -15.32
C ASN A 189 11.27 -7.34 -15.86
N ARG A 190 10.53 -6.59 -15.04
CA ARG A 190 9.91 -5.31 -15.41
C ARG A 190 10.00 -4.28 -14.27
N PRO A 191 10.30 -3.00 -14.54
CA PRO A 191 10.26 -1.94 -13.53
C PRO A 191 8.83 -1.68 -13.05
N PHE A 192 8.64 -1.46 -11.76
CA PHE A 192 7.36 -1.02 -11.21
C PHE A 192 7.11 0.45 -11.55
N GLY A 193 5.84 0.81 -11.69
CA GLY A 193 5.38 2.21 -11.78
C GLY A 193 5.28 2.78 -13.19
N ASP A 194 5.24 1.94 -14.21
CA ASP A 194 4.98 2.36 -15.60
C ASP A 194 3.67 3.16 -15.69
N GLU A 195 2.64 2.71 -14.98
CA GLU A 195 1.34 3.37 -14.86
C GLU A 195 1.44 4.78 -14.25
N PHE A 196 2.30 4.97 -13.25
CA PHE A 196 2.50 6.28 -12.63
C PHE A 196 3.35 7.22 -13.49
N ARG A 197 4.30 6.68 -14.26
CA ARG A 197 5.06 7.46 -15.24
C ARG A 197 4.16 7.92 -16.39
N ALA A 198 3.32 7.02 -16.91
CA ALA A 198 2.31 7.35 -17.90
C ALA A 198 1.38 8.44 -17.37
N ALA A 199 0.81 8.26 -16.17
CA ALA A 199 -0.03 9.25 -15.50
C ALA A 199 0.64 10.63 -15.41
N ARG A 200 1.90 10.69 -14.96
CA ARG A 200 2.66 11.95 -14.86
C ARG A 200 2.81 12.60 -16.24
N LYS A 201 3.33 11.85 -17.21
CA LYS A 201 3.63 12.36 -18.56
C LYS A 201 2.39 12.93 -19.23
N ILE A 202 1.30 12.16 -19.29
CA ILE A 202 0.06 12.61 -19.92
C ILE A 202 -0.58 13.78 -19.16
N SER A 203 -0.47 13.80 -17.82
CA SER A 203 -0.97 14.94 -17.02
C SER A 203 -0.24 16.24 -17.35
N GLU A 204 1.08 16.19 -17.49
CA GLU A 204 1.89 17.33 -17.90
C GLU A 204 1.52 17.81 -19.31
N GLU A 205 1.28 16.90 -20.25
CA GLU A 205 0.89 17.22 -21.63
C GLU A 205 -0.46 17.92 -21.73
N ILE A 206 -1.46 17.50 -20.93
CA ILE A 206 -2.81 18.08 -20.95
C ILE A 206 -2.98 19.26 -19.97
N GLY A 207 -1.97 19.54 -19.13
CA GLY A 207 -2.01 20.55 -18.09
C GLY A 207 -2.82 20.17 -16.84
N ALA A 208 -3.06 18.88 -16.60
CA ALA A 208 -3.72 18.39 -15.40
C ALA A 208 -2.75 18.35 -14.21
N GLN A 209 -3.25 18.69 -13.01
CA GLN A 209 -2.43 18.66 -11.81
C GLN A 209 -2.25 17.22 -11.30
N ILE A 210 -1.01 16.75 -11.24
CA ILE A 210 -0.66 15.47 -10.58
C ILE A 210 -0.70 15.60 -9.05
N VAL A 211 -1.33 14.65 -8.38
CA VAL A 211 -1.53 14.64 -6.92
C VAL A 211 -1.10 13.30 -6.33
N LEU A 212 -0.24 13.34 -5.33
CA LEU A 212 0.17 12.16 -4.57
C LEU A 212 -0.92 11.84 -3.54
N GLY A 213 -1.79 10.89 -3.88
CA GLY A 213 -3.01 10.60 -3.13
C GLY A 213 -2.83 9.65 -1.95
N ASP A 214 -1.71 8.94 -1.88
CA ASP A 214 -1.54 7.86 -0.89
C ASP A 214 -0.96 8.36 0.45
N ARG A 215 -1.23 7.61 1.51
CA ARG A 215 -0.73 7.89 2.85
C ARG A 215 0.80 7.74 2.87
N PRO A 216 1.53 8.62 3.59
CA PRO A 216 2.96 8.43 3.77
C PRO A 216 3.26 7.03 4.30
N ILE A 217 4.14 6.32 3.59
CA ILE A 217 4.41 4.90 3.86
C ILE A 217 4.97 4.73 5.27
N GLU A 218 5.71 5.70 5.78
CA GLU A 218 6.26 5.69 7.13
C GLU A 218 5.18 5.57 8.20
N ILE A 219 4.09 6.33 8.05
CA ILE A 219 2.93 6.27 8.95
C ILE A 219 2.21 4.93 8.78
N THR A 220 2.02 4.47 7.54
CA THR A 220 1.40 3.18 7.25
C THR A 220 2.13 2.03 7.96
N LEU A 221 3.46 2.01 7.85
CA LEU A 221 4.31 1.00 8.45
C LEU A 221 4.36 1.10 9.97
N GLU A 222 4.43 2.30 10.52
CA GLU A 222 4.38 2.51 11.97
C GLU A 222 3.06 1.97 12.55
N ARG A 223 1.93 2.27 11.90
CA ARG A 223 0.61 1.78 12.33
C ARG A 223 0.48 0.27 12.17
N ALA A 224 0.97 -0.28 11.07
CA ALA A 224 1.07 -1.72 10.85
C ALA A 224 1.85 -2.40 11.97
N TRP A 225 3.05 -1.92 12.29
CA TRP A 225 3.84 -2.47 13.39
C TRP A 225 3.13 -2.36 14.76
N ASN A 226 2.48 -1.23 15.02
CA ASN A 226 1.78 -1.01 16.28
C ASN A 226 0.49 -1.84 16.41
N SER A 227 -0.12 -2.26 15.30
CA SER A 227 -1.28 -3.15 15.30
C SER A 227 -0.96 -4.58 15.72
N LEU A 228 0.29 -5.03 15.50
CA LEU A 228 0.72 -6.38 15.81
C LEU A 228 0.92 -6.60 17.32
N THR A 229 0.46 -7.75 17.79
CA THR A 229 0.81 -8.33 19.09
C THR A 229 2.30 -8.69 19.16
N TRP A 230 2.83 -8.89 20.37
CA TRP A 230 4.23 -9.31 20.54
C TRP A 230 4.54 -10.65 19.86
N THR A 231 3.59 -11.58 19.86
CA THR A 231 3.70 -12.88 19.18
C THR A 231 3.72 -12.74 17.66
N GLU A 232 2.82 -11.93 17.09
CA GLU A 232 2.83 -11.64 15.66
C GLU A 232 4.09 -10.90 15.23
N LYS A 233 4.60 -9.96 16.04
CA LYS A 233 5.87 -9.27 15.80
C LYS A 233 7.04 -10.25 15.73
N LEU A 234 7.14 -11.14 16.72
CA LEU A 234 8.21 -12.14 16.73
C LEU A 234 8.08 -13.08 15.52
N SER A 235 6.86 -13.57 15.23
CA SER A 235 6.60 -14.43 14.08
C SER A 235 6.99 -13.76 12.76
N LEU A 236 6.60 -12.50 12.56
CA LEU A 236 6.93 -11.74 11.35
C LEU A 236 8.44 -11.58 11.19
N VAL A 237 9.14 -11.20 12.27
CA VAL A 237 10.61 -11.07 12.26
C VAL A 237 11.28 -12.41 11.96
N THR A 238 10.86 -13.49 12.60
CA THR A 238 11.42 -14.82 12.34
C THR A 238 11.16 -15.30 10.91
N SER A 239 9.97 -15.05 10.36
CA SER A 239 9.63 -15.42 8.98
C SER A 239 10.50 -14.68 7.97
N VAL A 240 10.84 -13.43 8.25
CA VAL A 240 11.66 -12.59 7.38
C VAL A 240 13.12 -12.98 7.47
N ILE A 241 13.65 -13.20 8.68
CA ILE A 241 15.01 -13.71 8.89
C ILE A 241 15.15 -15.06 8.19
N ARG A 242 14.22 -15.99 8.42
CA ARG A 242 14.20 -17.29 7.73
C ARG A 242 14.11 -17.11 6.22
N GLY A 243 13.26 -16.23 5.74
CA GLY A 243 13.12 -15.91 4.32
C GLY A 243 14.40 -15.38 3.69
N ILE A 244 15.22 -14.62 4.44
CA ILE A 244 16.52 -14.11 4.00
C ILE A 244 17.56 -15.23 4.02
N THR A 245 17.69 -15.95 5.14
CA THR A 245 18.69 -17.02 5.33
C THR A 245 18.45 -18.22 4.41
N SER A 246 17.19 -18.57 4.13
CA SER A 246 16.86 -19.67 3.20
C SER A 246 17.01 -19.31 1.71
N SER A 247 17.42 -18.07 1.37
CA SER A 247 17.66 -17.66 -0.01
C SER A 247 18.95 -18.26 -0.60
N SER A 248 19.82 -18.85 0.22
CA SER A 248 21.08 -19.46 -0.25
C SER A 248 20.89 -20.84 -0.91
N ASP A 249 19.76 -21.52 -0.70
CA ASP A 249 19.54 -22.91 -1.20
C ASP A 249 18.38 -23.07 -2.19
N MET A 250 17.65 -22.00 -2.53
CA MET A 250 16.37 -22.11 -3.26
C MET A 250 16.42 -21.57 -4.70
N SER A 251 17.51 -21.83 -5.44
CA SER A 251 17.62 -21.41 -6.85
C SER A 251 17.24 -22.48 -7.89
N ARG A 252 16.79 -23.68 -7.51
CA ARG A 252 16.75 -24.80 -8.49
C ARG A 252 15.51 -25.67 -8.61
N ASN A 253 14.42 -25.43 -7.90
CA ASN A 253 13.22 -26.22 -8.17
C ASN A 253 11.94 -25.49 -7.76
N ARG A 254 11.30 -24.86 -8.76
CA ARG A 254 9.85 -24.92 -9.04
C ARG A 254 9.53 -24.00 -10.21
N LEU A 255 9.63 -24.57 -11.41
CA LEU A 255 8.86 -24.12 -12.56
C LEU A 255 7.46 -24.70 -12.41
N LYS A 256 6.50 -23.83 -12.14
CA LYS A 256 5.11 -23.87 -12.62
C LYS A 256 4.48 -22.54 -12.21
N GLU A 257 4.51 -21.61 -13.16
CA GLU A 257 3.89 -20.29 -13.09
C GLU A 257 2.39 -20.43 -12.79
N PRO A 258 1.86 -19.74 -11.77
CA PRO A 258 0.56 -19.11 -11.92
C PRO A 258 0.77 -17.80 -12.69
N SER A 259 -0.18 -17.45 -13.55
CA SER A 259 -0.23 -16.16 -14.26
C SER A 259 0.04 -14.99 -13.28
N SER A 260 0.89 -14.06 -13.71
CA SER A 260 1.45 -12.95 -12.92
C SER A 260 0.42 -12.05 -12.22
N ASP A 261 -0.84 -12.03 -12.70
CA ASP A 261 -1.93 -11.25 -12.10
C ASP A 261 -2.38 -11.83 -10.74
N ASP A 262 -2.21 -13.15 -10.53
CA ASP A 262 -2.71 -13.89 -9.35
C ASP A 262 -1.70 -13.96 -8.20
N GLY A 263 -0.40 -13.78 -8.48
CA GLY A 263 0.66 -13.92 -7.48
C GLY A 263 0.61 -12.85 -6.39
N THR A 264 0.24 -11.61 -6.74
CA THR A 264 0.12 -10.53 -5.76
C THR A 264 -1.11 -10.75 -4.87
N PHE A 265 -2.23 -11.20 -5.44
CA PHE A 265 -3.45 -11.51 -4.71
C PHE A 265 -3.27 -12.68 -3.73
N GLN A 266 -2.58 -13.75 -4.14
CA GLN A 266 -2.25 -14.89 -3.27
C GLN A 266 -1.34 -14.47 -2.10
N LEU A 267 -0.38 -13.57 -2.31
CA LEU A 267 0.45 -13.03 -1.24
C LEU A 267 -0.36 -12.18 -0.26
N TYR A 268 -1.29 -11.38 -0.76
CA TYR A 268 -2.22 -10.62 0.09
C TYR A 268 -3.11 -11.54 0.90
N GLU A 269 -3.67 -12.59 0.31
CA GLU A 269 -4.49 -13.59 1.00
C GLU A 269 -3.68 -14.31 2.10
N GLN A 270 -2.43 -14.67 1.81
CA GLN A 270 -1.52 -15.29 2.79
C GLN A 270 -1.15 -14.34 3.94
N LEU A 271 -0.88 -13.06 3.64
CA LEU A 271 -0.66 -12.01 4.65
C LEU A 271 -1.91 -11.77 5.49
N SER A 272 -3.08 -11.75 4.86
CA SER A 272 -4.40 -11.59 5.51
C SER A 272 -4.67 -12.71 6.50
N PHE A 273 -4.38 -13.96 6.10
CA PHE A 273 -4.57 -15.13 6.95
C PHE A 273 -3.55 -15.20 8.10
N SER A 274 -2.28 -14.89 7.81
CA SER A 274 -1.19 -15.02 8.79
C SER A 274 -1.14 -13.85 9.78
N PHE A 275 -1.54 -12.66 9.35
CA PHE A 275 -1.45 -11.42 10.12
C PHE A 275 -2.68 -10.52 9.88
N PRO A 276 -3.88 -10.94 10.30
CA PRO A 276 -5.13 -10.19 10.07
C PRO A 276 -5.08 -8.78 10.67
N SER A 277 -4.33 -8.60 11.75
CA SER A 277 -4.08 -7.31 12.39
C SER A 277 -3.46 -6.27 11.45
N LEU A 278 -2.75 -6.71 10.39
CA LEU A 278 -2.13 -5.84 9.39
C LEU A 278 -3.12 -5.29 8.34
N LEU A 279 -4.27 -5.95 8.14
CA LEU A 279 -5.21 -5.56 7.09
C LEU A 279 -5.79 -4.17 7.32
N GLN A 280 -6.14 -3.89 8.58
CA GLN A 280 -6.68 -2.61 8.97
C GLN A 280 -5.74 -1.45 8.59
N PRO A 281 -4.47 -1.41 9.05
CA PRO A 281 -3.57 -0.33 8.69
C PRO A 281 -3.06 -0.40 7.25
N LEU A 282 -2.79 -1.57 6.67
CA LEU A 282 -2.18 -1.64 5.33
C LEU A 282 -3.18 -1.41 4.19
N ILE A 283 -4.45 -1.82 4.38
CA ILE A 283 -5.48 -1.80 3.35
C ILE A 283 -6.57 -0.80 3.71
N HIS A 284 -7.44 -1.09 4.69
CA HIS A 284 -8.65 -0.29 4.91
C HIS A 284 -8.40 1.17 5.26
N GLU A 285 -7.41 1.44 6.12
CA GLU A 285 -7.00 2.80 6.44
C GLU A 285 -6.38 3.52 5.23
N ARG A 286 -5.66 2.78 4.38
CA ARG A 286 -5.00 3.30 3.18
C ARG A 286 -6.02 3.64 2.10
N ASP A 287 -6.98 2.75 1.88
CA ASP A 287 -8.11 2.94 0.97
C ASP A 287 -8.92 4.17 1.34
N THR A 288 -9.24 4.30 2.63
CA THR A 288 -9.96 5.46 3.15
C THR A 288 -9.15 6.75 2.96
N TYR A 289 -7.83 6.71 3.17
CA TYR A 289 -6.97 7.86 2.93
C TYR A 289 -6.99 8.28 1.46
N LEU A 290 -6.87 7.31 0.55
CA LEU A 290 -6.82 7.53 -0.89
C LEU A 290 -8.15 8.05 -1.44
N ALA A 291 -9.28 7.44 -1.03
CA ALA A 291 -10.63 7.91 -1.33
C ALA A 291 -10.82 9.37 -0.91
N TRP A 292 -10.32 9.73 0.26
CA TRP A 292 -10.37 11.10 0.72
C TRP A 292 -9.45 12.03 -0.06
N SER A 293 -8.28 11.56 -0.50
CA SER A 293 -7.42 12.36 -1.38
C SER A 293 -8.10 12.70 -2.71
N LEU A 294 -8.89 11.76 -3.24
CA LEU A 294 -9.69 11.90 -4.46
C LEU A 294 -10.89 12.84 -4.31
N LYS A 295 -11.53 12.83 -3.13
CA LYS A 295 -12.80 13.53 -2.92
C LYS A 295 -12.68 14.87 -2.20
N ARG A 296 -11.70 15.04 -1.32
CA ARG A 296 -11.65 16.13 -0.33
C ARG A 296 -10.27 16.72 -0.05
N SER A 297 -9.25 16.40 -0.85
CA SER A 297 -7.96 17.06 -0.72
C SER A 297 -8.03 18.51 -1.22
N LYS A 298 -7.12 19.37 -0.77
CA LYS A 298 -7.04 20.75 -1.26
C LYS A 298 -6.78 20.83 -2.77
N ALA A 299 -6.13 19.82 -3.34
CA ALA A 299 -5.78 19.78 -4.75
C ALA A 299 -7.00 19.53 -5.65
N VAL A 300 -7.98 18.76 -5.17
CA VAL A 300 -9.20 18.39 -5.92
C VAL A 300 -10.40 19.26 -5.57
N ASN A 301 -10.18 20.32 -4.78
CA ASN A 301 -11.24 21.19 -4.32
C ASN A 301 -11.86 21.95 -5.51
N ASN A 302 -13.17 21.85 -5.67
CA ASN A 302 -13.91 22.48 -6.76
C ASN A 302 -13.48 22.02 -8.17
N SER A 303 -12.93 20.81 -8.27
CA SER A 303 -12.59 20.19 -9.55
C SER A 303 -13.84 19.58 -10.19
N LYS A 304 -13.95 19.62 -11.52
CA LYS A 304 -15.05 18.94 -12.22
C LYS A 304 -14.75 17.46 -12.36
N ARG A 305 -13.55 17.14 -12.84
CA ARG A 305 -13.15 15.76 -13.15
C ARG A 305 -11.84 15.42 -12.49
N VAL A 306 -11.86 14.37 -11.70
CA VAL A 306 -10.66 13.80 -11.06
C VAL A 306 -10.45 12.39 -11.60
N VAL A 307 -9.24 12.04 -12.02
CA VAL A 307 -8.86 10.66 -12.34
C VAL A 307 -7.98 10.11 -11.22
N GLY A 308 -8.34 8.97 -10.64
CA GLY A 308 -7.57 8.21 -9.69
C GLY A 308 -6.88 7.01 -10.34
N VAL A 309 -5.56 6.91 -10.23
CA VAL A 309 -4.79 5.73 -10.67
C VAL A 309 -4.46 4.90 -9.44
N VAL A 310 -5.14 3.75 -9.31
CA VAL A 310 -5.21 2.95 -8.08
C VAL A 310 -4.96 1.49 -8.42
N GLY A 311 -4.23 0.77 -7.57
CA GLY A 311 -4.05 -0.67 -7.71
C GLY A 311 -5.38 -1.42 -7.64
N LYS A 312 -5.59 -2.44 -8.49
CA LYS A 312 -6.84 -3.23 -8.53
C LYS A 312 -7.25 -3.79 -7.15
N GLY A 313 -6.28 -4.15 -6.30
CA GLY A 313 -6.52 -4.63 -4.94
C GLY A 313 -7.13 -3.60 -3.98
N HIS A 314 -6.99 -2.31 -4.26
CA HIS A 314 -7.52 -1.22 -3.45
C HIS A 314 -8.88 -0.69 -3.96
N MET A 315 -9.28 -1.05 -5.18
CA MET A 315 -10.49 -0.54 -5.83
C MET A 315 -11.75 -0.71 -4.97
N ASN A 316 -11.99 -1.90 -4.44
CA ASN A 316 -13.22 -2.18 -3.67
C ASN A 316 -13.31 -1.29 -2.42
N GLY A 317 -12.22 -1.20 -1.65
CA GLY A 317 -12.18 -0.38 -0.43
C GLY A 317 -12.23 1.12 -0.71
N VAL A 318 -11.58 1.59 -1.78
CA VAL A 318 -11.60 3.00 -2.18
C VAL A 318 -12.99 3.42 -2.64
N ILE A 319 -13.63 2.61 -3.50
CA ILE A 319 -15.00 2.89 -3.97
C ILE A 319 -15.97 2.90 -2.81
N TYR A 320 -15.91 1.89 -1.93
CA TYR A 320 -16.73 1.84 -0.72
C TYR A 320 -16.55 3.11 0.13
N ALA A 321 -15.31 3.57 0.34
CA ALA A 321 -15.02 4.77 1.14
C ALA A 321 -15.43 6.08 0.46
N LEU A 322 -15.62 6.11 -0.87
CA LEU A 322 -16.14 7.27 -1.61
C LEU A 322 -17.67 7.40 -1.47
N VAL A 323 -18.38 6.27 -1.58
CA VAL A 323 -19.84 6.22 -1.58
C VAL A 323 -20.45 6.09 -0.17
N SER A 324 -19.70 5.58 0.79
CA SER A 324 -20.19 5.34 2.15
C SER A 324 -19.86 6.48 3.12
N ASP A 325 -20.75 6.71 4.08
CA ASP A 325 -20.49 7.62 5.20
C ASP A 325 -19.53 6.96 6.22
N GLN A 326 -18.34 7.55 6.35
CA GLN A 326 -17.33 7.15 7.33
C GLN A 326 -17.38 8.00 8.61
N GLY A 327 -18.43 8.81 8.79
CA GLY A 327 -18.65 9.69 9.93
C GLY A 327 -17.65 10.86 10.00
N ASP A 328 -17.37 11.30 11.23
CA ASP A 328 -16.58 12.51 11.50
C ASP A 328 -15.05 12.36 11.39
N LEU A 329 -14.58 11.34 10.67
CA LEU A 329 -13.15 11.09 10.57
C LEU A 329 -12.41 12.15 9.74
N ARG A 330 -11.22 12.54 10.22
CA ARG A 330 -10.32 13.52 9.57
C ARG A 330 -9.07 12.83 9.03
N PHE A 331 -8.40 13.51 8.09
CA PHE A 331 -7.09 13.06 7.59
C PHE A 331 -6.06 12.84 8.71
N ARG A 332 -6.09 13.65 9.77
CA ARG A 332 -5.18 13.51 10.93
C ARG A 332 -5.38 12.18 11.68
N ASP A 333 -6.58 11.62 11.65
CA ASP A 333 -6.87 10.37 12.34
C ASP A 333 -6.23 9.17 11.59
N LEU A 334 -6.04 9.30 10.27
CA LEU A 334 -5.33 8.37 9.40
C LEU A 334 -3.82 8.60 9.29
N ALA A 335 -3.40 9.86 9.24
CA ALA A 335 -2.00 10.26 9.11
C ALA A 335 -1.26 10.29 10.46
N GLY A 336 -1.96 10.08 11.57
CA GLY A 336 -1.39 10.20 12.92
C GLY A 336 -1.06 11.64 13.32
N LYS A 337 -0.68 11.82 14.59
CA LYS A 337 -0.13 13.10 15.04
C LYS A 337 1.34 13.16 14.63
N ARG A 338 1.80 14.30 14.09
CA ARG A 338 3.23 14.63 14.19
C ARG A 338 3.59 14.65 15.68
N PRO A 339 4.75 14.14 16.10
CA PRO A 339 5.19 14.27 17.48
C PRO A 339 5.41 15.77 17.75
N ASN A 340 4.39 16.46 18.22
CA ASN A 340 4.56 17.75 18.86
C ASN A 340 5.22 17.46 20.22
N GLY A 341 6.35 18.12 20.46
CA GLY A 341 7.14 17.96 21.67
C GLY A 341 6.30 18.24 22.89
N ASP A 342 6.11 17.23 23.72
CA ASP A 342 5.62 17.40 25.09
C ASP A 342 6.11 16.25 25.98
N GLY A 343 6.71 16.65 27.12
CA GLY A 343 7.05 15.79 28.26
C GLY A 343 8.44 15.13 28.22
N SER A 344 9.43 15.77 28.87
CA SER A 344 10.75 15.21 29.21
C SER A 344 10.70 13.79 29.81
N ASN A 345 9.61 13.45 30.53
CA ASN A 345 9.43 12.14 31.13
C ASN A 345 9.15 11.00 30.13
N ARG A 346 8.64 11.28 28.91
CA ARG A 346 8.42 10.26 27.87
C ARG A 346 9.70 9.89 27.14
N TRP A 347 10.65 10.82 27.04
CA TRP A 347 11.95 10.59 26.42
C TRP A 347 12.81 9.67 27.29
N VAL A 348 12.81 9.87 28.62
CA VAL A 348 13.55 9.02 29.56
C VAL A 348 12.96 7.60 29.62
N ASP A 349 11.64 7.47 29.69
CA ASP A 349 10.98 6.15 29.68
C ASP A 349 11.15 5.44 28.33
N GLY A 350 11.20 6.20 27.23
CA GLY A 350 11.54 5.72 25.90
C GLY A 350 13.00 5.23 25.80
N LEU A 351 13.94 5.97 26.38
CA LEU A 351 15.36 5.63 26.43
C LEU A 351 15.62 4.38 27.26
N LEU A 352 15.02 4.27 28.44
CA LEU A 352 15.14 3.09 29.31
C LEU A 352 14.57 1.85 28.63
N LYS A 353 13.38 1.96 28.01
CA LYS A 353 12.79 0.85 27.26
C LYS A 353 13.61 0.49 26.03
N SER A 354 14.21 1.45 25.33
CA SER A 354 15.12 1.16 24.22
C SER A 354 16.42 0.52 24.71
N LEU A 355 16.99 0.96 25.83
CA LEU A 355 18.23 0.40 26.37
C LEU A 355 18.05 -1.06 26.77
N VAL A 356 16.95 -1.38 27.47
CA VAL A 356 16.62 -2.76 27.87
C VAL A 356 16.41 -3.63 26.64
N ARG A 357 15.65 -3.14 25.65
CA ARG A 357 15.42 -3.86 24.39
C ARG A 357 16.71 -4.09 23.61
N ASP A 358 17.53 -3.06 23.44
CA ASP A 358 18.76 -3.10 22.64
C ASP A 358 19.80 -4.00 23.33
N THR A 359 19.78 -4.07 24.67
CA THR A 359 20.58 -5.03 25.44
C THR A 359 20.13 -6.48 25.18
N VAL A 360 18.82 -6.75 25.17
CA VAL A 360 18.27 -8.08 24.85
C VAL A 360 18.61 -8.49 23.42
N ILE A 361 18.48 -7.57 22.45
CA ILE A 361 18.88 -7.81 21.05
C ILE A 361 20.37 -8.08 20.96
N GLY A 362 21.20 -7.31 21.67
CA GLY A 362 22.65 -7.53 21.73
C GLY A 362 23.02 -8.92 22.25
N ILE A 363 22.35 -9.37 23.32
CA ILE A 363 22.53 -10.71 23.89
C ILE A 363 22.13 -11.80 22.88
N LEU A 364 21.00 -11.63 22.19
CA LEU A 364 20.53 -12.58 21.17
C LEU A 364 21.46 -12.64 19.95
N LEU A 365 21.97 -11.50 19.48
CA LEU A 365 22.93 -11.43 18.38
C LEU A 365 24.28 -12.03 18.78
N TRP A 366 24.72 -11.82 20.02
CA TRP A 366 25.93 -12.43 20.57
C TRP A 366 25.79 -13.95 20.69
N ALA A 367 24.65 -14.45 21.19
CA ALA A 367 24.36 -15.88 21.25
C ALA A 367 24.34 -16.52 19.85
N LEU A 368 23.71 -15.86 18.88
CA LEU A 368 23.70 -16.31 17.48
C LEU A 368 25.11 -16.33 16.87
N TYR A 369 25.95 -15.33 17.21
CA TYR A 369 27.34 -15.27 16.77
C TYR A 369 28.19 -16.41 17.37
N GLU A 370 28.04 -16.70 18.66
CA GLU A 370 28.69 -17.84 19.33
C GLU A 370 28.28 -19.17 18.68
N GLU A 371 27.01 -19.35 18.35
CA GLU A 371 26.50 -20.60 17.74
C GLU A 371 27.02 -20.80 16.30
N ILE A 372 27.15 -19.71 15.53
CA ILE A 372 27.78 -19.74 14.19
C ILE A 372 29.29 -19.98 14.29
N ARG A 373 29.96 -19.44 15.31
CA ARG A 373 31.41 -19.60 15.52
C ARG A 373 31.77 -20.97 16.09
N GLY A 374 30.91 -21.57 16.91
CA GLY A 374 31.11 -22.91 17.49
C GLY A 374 30.70 -24.07 16.57
N GLY A 375 30.00 -23.79 15.47
CA GLY A 375 29.63 -24.75 14.43
C GLY A 375 30.59 -24.80 13.22
N LEU A 376 31.63 -23.96 13.20
CA LEU A 376 32.80 -24.00 12.31
C LEU A 376 33.97 -24.62 13.06
#